data_AF-A0A7W4FIA7-F1
#
_entry.id   AF-A0A7W4FIA7-F1
#
_cell.length_a   1.000
_cell.length_b   1.000
_cell.length_c   1.000
_cell.angle_alpha   90.00
_cell.angle_beta   90.00
_cell.angle_gamma   90.00
#
_symmetry.space_group_name_H-M   'P 1'
#
loop_
_entity.id
_entity.type
_entity.pdbx_description
1 polymer ?
#
loop_
_entity_poly.entity_id
_entity_poly.type
_entity_poly.pdbx_seq_one_letter_code
_entity_poly.pdbx_strand_id
1 'polypeptide(L)'
;MIKTMTFAVIHFSIATLVAFALTGDFLLGSLIAIIEPAVNTVAFYFHEKIWLHTPFLKKRESMTKVKTVSFAVIHFNVAFIVTYLLTGDAFLGGLMATIEPTINSFAYFFHEKAWGFKKKNTKLSIEQPIRA
;
A
#
# COMPACT_ATOMS: atom_id res chain seq x y z
N MET A 1 17.35 3.01 -2.81
CA MET A 1 16.90 1.61 -2.64
C MET A 1 16.59 1.24 -1.20
N ILE A 2 17.45 1.54 -0.21
CA ILE A 2 17.20 1.17 1.20
C ILE A 2 15.86 1.71 1.74
N LYS A 3 15.51 2.98 1.45
CA LYS A 3 14.20 3.56 1.84
C LYS A 3 13.01 2.71 1.38
N THR A 4 12.97 2.37 0.10
CA THR A 4 11.90 1.59 -0.51
C THR A 4 11.81 0.19 0.10
N MET A 5 12.95 -0.46 0.35
CA MET A 5 12.99 -1.76 1.00
C MET A 5 12.45 -1.69 2.45
N THR A 6 12.88 -0.69 3.22
CA THR A 6 12.40 -0.51 4.60
C THR A 6 10.89 -0.22 4.64
N PHE A 7 10.38 0.53 3.66
CA PHE A 7 8.94 0.78 3.54
C PHE A 7 8.17 -0.51 3.21
N ALA A 8 8.65 -1.31 2.26
CA ALA A 8 8.01 -2.58 1.90
C ALA A 8 7.96 -3.56 3.09
N VAL A 9 9.04 -3.65 3.87
CA VAL A 9 9.09 -4.48 5.08
C VAL A 9 8.05 -4.01 6.11
N ILE A 10 7.98 -2.70 6.38
CA ILE A 10 7.00 -2.14 7.32
C ILE A 10 5.57 -2.45 6.87
N HIS A 11 5.26 -2.21 5.59
CA HIS A 11 3.94 -2.48 5.02
C HIS A 11 3.55 -3.95 5.19
N PHE A 12 4.44 -4.88 4.81
CA PHE A 12 4.19 -6.31 4.90
C PHE A 12 4.04 -6.79 6.36
N SER A 13 4.87 -6.27 7.27
CA SER A 13 4.75 -6.57 8.69
C SER A 13 3.43 -6.08 9.26
N ILE A 14 3.00 -4.85 8.93
CA ILE A 14 1.73 -4.30 9.39
C ILE A 14 0.56 -5.11 8.82
N ALA A 15 0.54 -5.38 7.52
CA ALA A 15 -0.51 -6.18 6.89
C ALA A 15 -0.67 -7.55 7.57
N THR A 16 0.46 -8.25 7.78
CA THR A 16 0.47 -9.54 8.45
C THR A 16 -0.01 -9.44 9.91
N LEU A 17 0.44 -8.43 10.66
CA LEU A 17 0.08 -8.26 12.07
C LEU A 17 -1.38 -7.84 12.25
N VAL A 18 -1.90 -6.97 11.39
CA VAL A 18 -3.30 -6.55 11.41
C VAL A 18 -4.21 -7.71 11.05
N ALA A 19 -3.87 -8.45 9.99
CA ALA A 19 -4.61 -9.65 9.61
C ALA A 19 -4.59 -10.69 10.75
N PHE A 20 -3.42 -10.97 11.32
CA PHE A 20 -3.29 -11.86 12.48
C PHE A 20 -4.12 -11.39 13.68
N ALA A 21 -4.10 -10.09 14.00
CA ALA A 21 -4.88 -9.54 15.10
C ALA A 21 -6.40 -9.68 14.89
N LEU A 22 -6.86 -9.65 13.65
CA LEU A 22 -8.27 -9.76 13.30
C LEU A 22 -8.74 -11.22 13.12
N THR A 23 -7.88 -12.11 12.64
CA THR A 23 -8.23 -13.51 12.31
C THR A 23 -7.79 -14.49 13.40
N GLY A 24 -6.81 -14.13 14.22
CA GLY A 24 -6.16 -15.03 15.18
C GLY A 24 -5.20 -16.04 14.54
N ASP A 25 -5.01 -16.01 13.22
CA ASP A 25 -4.18 -16.97 12.48
C ASP A 25 -3.06 -16.26 11.71
N PHE A 26 -1.82 -16.54 12.11
CA PHE A 26 -0.63 -15.92 11.53
C PHE A 26 -0.35 -16.42 10.11
N LEU A 27 -0.62 -17.69 9.83
CA LEU A 27 -0.47 -18.27 8.49
C LEU A 27 -1.45 -17.60 7.53
N LEU A 28 -2.71 -17.46 7.95
CA LEU A 28 -3.73 -16.80 7.16
C LEU A 28 -3.41 -15.32 6.92
N GLY A 29 -2.92 -14.61 7.95
CA GLY A 29 -2.50 -13.21 7.81
C GLY A 29 -1.31 -13.03 6.86
N SER A 30 -0.33 -13.93 6.93
CA SER A 30 0.82 -13.92 6.01
C SER A 30 0.40 -14.24 4.57
N LEU A 31 -0.58 -15.13 4.40
CA LEU A 31 -1.12 -15.49 3.10
C LEU A 31 -1.87 -14.30 2.46
N ILE A 32 -2.70 -13.60 3.24
CA ILE A 32 -3.37 -12.37 2.79
C ILE A 32 -2.32 -11.34 2.32
N ALA A 33 -1.30 -11.09 3.15
CA ALA A 33 -0.25 -10.10 2.87
C ALA A 33 0.54 -10.38 1.57
N ILE A 34 0.55 -11.62 1.07
CA ILE A 34 1.19 -12.00 -0.20
C ILE A 34 0.17 -11.98 -1.35
N ILE A 35 -1.00 -12.61 -1.15
CA ILE A 35 -1.99 -12.80 -2.21
C ILE A 35 -2.61 -11.46 -2.61
N GLU A 36 -2.94 -10.60 -1.65
CA GLU A 36 -3.58 -9.32 -1.92
C GLU A 36 -2.78 -8.44 -2.91
N PRO A 37 -1.49 -8.12 -2.66
CA PRO A 37 -0.72 -7.32 -3.61
C PRO A 37 -0.49 -8.03 -4.94
N ALA A 38 -0.40 -9.37 -4.97
CA ALA A 38 -0.27 -10.13 -6.20
C ALA A 38 -1.52 -10.01 -7.08
N VAL A 39 -2.71 -10.25 -6.51
CA VAL A 39 -3.99 -10.12 -7.23
C VAL A 39 -4.25 -8.67 -7.62
N ASN A 40 -3.95 -7.72 -6.74
CA ASN A 40 -4.14 -6.31 -7.03
C ASN A 40 -3.23 -5.82 -8.18
N THR A 41 -2.00 -6.35 -8.29
CA THR A 41 -1.11 -6.05 -9.41
C THR A 41 -1.72 -6.53 -10.74
N VAL A 42 -2.31 -7.72 -10.76
CA VAL A 42 -3.01 -8.25 -11.94
C VAL A 42 -4.25 -7.43 -12.28
N ALA A 43 -5.07 -7.09 -11.29
CA ALA A 43 -6.24 -6.24 -11.47
C ALA A 43 -5.86 -4.86 -12.03
N PHE A 44 -4.77 -4.27 -11.52
CA PHE A 44 -4.22 -3.02 -12.03
C PHE A 44 -3.74 -3.12 -13.47
N TYR A 45 -3.07 -4.20 -13.85
CA TYR A 45 -2.67 -4.42 -15.25
C TYR A 45 -3.88 -4.41 -16.19
N PHE A 46 -4.98 -5.08 -15.83
CA PHE A 46 -6.20 -5.05 -16.61
C PHE A 46 -6.88 -3.69 -16.60
N HIS A 47 -6.91 -3.00 -15.46
CA HIS A 47 -7.43 -1.63 -15.34
C HIS A 47 -6.74 -0.69 -16.32
N GLU A 48 -5.40 -0.69 -16.36
CA GLU A 48 -4.63 0.12 -17.30
C GLU A 48 -4.90 -0.28 -18.75
N LYS A 49 -4.96 -1.59 -19.04
CA LYS A 49 -5.23 -2.09 -20.39
C LYS A 49 -6.59 -1.59 -20.90
N ILE A 50 -7.63 -1.67 -20.08
CA ILE A 50 -8.99 -1.20 -20.40
C ILE A 50 -8.98 0.33 -20.58
N TRP A 51 -8.26 1.05 -19.73
CA TRP A 51 -8.14 2.50 -19.79
C TRP A 51 -7.57 2.99 -21.12
N LEU A 52 -6.54 2.30 -21.63
CA LEU A 52 -5.88 2.64 -22.89
C LEU A 52 -6.70 2.28 -24.13
N HIS A 53 -7.52 1.21 -24.07
CA HIS A 53 -8.35 0.76 -25.19
C HIS A 53 -9.65 1.54 -25.34
N THR A 54 -10.11 2.22 -24.29
CA THR A 54 -11.39 2.94 -24.31
C THR A 54 -11.16 4.42 -24.65
N PRO A 55 -11.60 4.92 -25.83
CA PRO A 55 -11.31 6.30 -26.27
C PRO A 55 -11.85 7.36 -25.31
N PHE A 56 -12.98 7.07 -24.66
CA PHE A 56 -13.58 7.94 -23.64
C PHE A 56 -12.73 8.04 -22.36
N LEU A 57 -12.17 6.92 -21.88
CA LEU A 57 -11.31 6.91 -20.69
C LEU A 57 -9.94 7.53 -20.99
N LYS A 58 -9.40 7.29 -22.20
CA LYS A 58 -8.19 7.94 -22.69
C LYS A 58 -8.32 9.46 -22.75
N LYS A 59 -9.47 9.99 -23.18
CA LYS A 59 -9.75 11.44 -23.12
C LYS A 59 -9.77 11.99 -21.69
N ARG A 60 -10.10 11.14 -20.70
CA ARG A 60 -10.14 11.46 -19.27
C ARG A 60 -8.81 11.16 -18.55
N GLU A 61 -7.79 10.70 -19.25
CA GLU A 61 -6.47 10.38 -18.67
C GLU A 61 -5.82 11.60 -18.01
N SER A 62 -6.04 12.80 -18.56
CA SER A 62 -5.58 14.06 -17.99
C SER A 62 -6.23 14.39 -16.64
N MET A 63 -7.36 13.75 -16.29
CA MET A 63 -8.00 13.89 -14.98
C MET A 63 -7.46 12.85 -14.00
N THR A 64 -6.31 13.15 -13.41
CA THR A 64 -5.60 12.27 -12.47
C THR A 64 -6.49 11.77 -11.33
N LYS A 65 -7.41 12.62 -10.84
CA LYS A 65 -8.37 12.27 -9.78
C LYS A 65 -9.26 11.07 -10.13
N VAL A 66 -9.77 11.01 -11.36
CA VAL A 66 -10.68 9.92 -11.78
C VAL A 66 -9.93 8.60 -11.85
N LYS A 67 -8.70 8.64 -12.37
CA LYS A 67 -7.84 7.47 -12.45
C LYS A 67 -7.48 6.96 -11.06
N THR A 68 -7.07 7.83 -10.15
CA THR A 68 -6.77 7.49 -8.75
C THR A 68 -7.97 6.92 -8.00
N VAL A 69 -9.15 7.53 -8.13
CA VAL A 69 -10.37 7.01 -7.49
C VAL A 69 -10.75 5.65 -8.05
N SER A 70 -10.69 5.47 -9.37
CA SER A 70 -10.98 4.16 -9.99
C SER A 70 -10.00 3.08 -9.55
N PHE A 71 -8.72 3.44 -9.39
CA PHE A 71 -7.71 2.54 -8.86
C PHE A 71 -7.99 2.17 -7.39
N ALA A 72 -8.32 3.16 -6.55
CA ALA A 72 -8.65 2.93 -5.15
C ALA A 72 -9.86 2.01 -4.97
N VAL A 73 -10.90 2.17 -5.82
CA VAL A 73 -12.08 1.29 -5.82
C VAL A 73 -11.70 -0.14 -6.18
N ILE A 74 -10.84 -0.34 -7.18
CA ILE A 74 -10.39 -1.69 -7.56
C ILE A 74 -9.58 -2.32 -6.44
N HIS A 75 -8.61 -1.59 -5.88
CA HIS A 75 -7.79 -2.07 -4.77
C HIS A 75 -8.66 -2.48 -3.57
N PHE A 76 -9.63 -1.64 -3.20
CA PHE A 76 -10.57 -1.92 -2.12
C PHE A 76 -11.38 -3.20 -2.38
N ASN A 77 -11.93 -3.36 -3.60
CA ASN A 77 -12.70 -4.55 -3.95
C ASN A 77 -11.84 -5.81 -3.94
N VAL A 78 -10.60 -5.73 -4.45
CA VAL A 78 -9.67 -6.86 -4.45
C VAL A 78 -9.32 -7.26 -3.02
N ALA A 79 -8.93 -6.31 -2.16
CA ALA A 79 -8.61 -6.57 -0.76
C ALA A 79 -9.80 -7.22 -0.01
N PHE A 80 -11.00 -6.68 -0.22
CA PHE A 80 -12.23 -7.23 0.33
C PHE A 80 -12.48 -8.67 -0.13
N ILE A 81 -12.45 -8.93 -1.45
CA ILE A 81 -12.76 -10.24 -2.02
C ILE A 81 -11.71 -11.26 -1.60
N VAL A 82 -10.42 -10.93 -1.67
CA VAL A 82 -9.34 -11.84 -1.28
C VAL A 82 -9.47 -12.21 0.19
N THR A 83 -9.66 -11.23 1.07
CA THR A 83 -9.83 -11.51 2.50
C THR A 83 -11.08 -12.33 2.74
N TYR A 84 -12.23 -11.97 2.15
CA TYR A 84 -13.47 -12.71 2.28
C TYR A 84 -13.34 -14.17 1.81
N LEU A 85 -12.66 -14.42 0.69
CA LEU A 85 -12.44 -15.77 0.18
C LEU A 85 -11.52 -16.60 1.10
N LEU A 86 -10.57 -15.97 1.77
CA LEU A 86 -9.64 -16.64 2.68
C LEU A 86 -10.20 -16.85 4.09
N THR A 87 -11.00 -15.91 4.60
CA THR A 87 -11.56 -15.96 5.96
C THR A 87 -12.97 -16.54 6.02
N GLY A 88 -13.72 -16.47 4.92
CA GLY A 88 -15.15 -16.76 4.89
C GLY A 88 -16.04 -15.68 5.52
N ASP A 89 -15.47 -14.56 5.97
CA ASP A 89 -16.17 -13.50 6.70
C ASP A 89 -16.08 -12.16 5.97
N ALA A 90 -17.23 -11.67 5.51
CA ALA A 90 -17.35 -10.40 4.78
C ALA A 90 -17.08 -9.19 5.68
N PHE A 91 -17.36 -9.28 6.99
CA PHE A 91 -17.04 -8.23 7.95
C PHE A 91 -15.52 -8.09 8.10
N LEU A 92 -14.80 -9.20 8.21
CA LEU A 92 -13.33 -9.19 8.20
C LEU A 92 -12.76 -8.65 6.90
N GLY A 93 -13.37 -8.99 5.75
CA GLY A 93 -12.99 -8.43 4.45
C GLY A 93 -13.13 -6.90 4.38
N GLY A 94 -14.24 -6.36 4.90
CA GLY A 94 -14.48 -4.92 4.97
C GLY A 94 -13.54 -4.20 5.94
N LEU A 95 -13.25 -4.82 7.09
CA LEU A 95 -12.30 -4.29 8.06
C LEU A 95 -10.88 -4.26 7.51
N MET A 96 -10.40 -5.36 6.90
CA MET A 96 -9.07 -5.41 6.30
C MET A 96 -8.90 -4.34 5.22
N ALA A 97 -9.85 -4.25 4.29
CA ALA A 97 -9.82 -3.28 3.19
C ALA A 97 -9.81 -1.81 3.63
N THR A 98 -10.18 -1.50 4.88
CA THR A 98 -10.18 -0.13 5.43
C THR A 98 -9.03 0.11 6.42
N ILE A 99 -8.80 -0.82 7.35
CA ILE A 99 -7.84 -0.67 8.43
C ILE A 99 -6.41 -0.73 7.90
N GLU A 100 -6.12 -1.67 7.01
CA GLU A 100 -4.76 -1.87 6.51
C GLU A 100 -4.20 -0.62 5.80
N PRO A 101 -4.90 -0.01 4.82
CA PRO A 101 -4.43 1.23 4.20
C PRO A 101 -4.28 2.38 5.20
N THR A 102 -5.16 2.43 6.21
CA THR A 102 -5.17 3.49 7.23
C THR A 102 -3.94 3.39 8.12
N ILE A 103 -3.68 2.22 8.72
CA ILE A 103 -2.52 2.00 9.59
C ILE A 103 -1.23 2.15 8.80
N ASN A 104 -1.18 1.62 7.57
CA ASN A 104 0.00 1.75 6.73
C ASN A 104 0.30 3.21 6.35
N SER A 105 -0.73 4.03 6.15
CA SER A 105 -0.56 5.48 5.89
C SER A 105 0.04 6.20 7.10
N PHE A 106 -0.39 5.85 8.32
CA PHE A 106 0.21 6.37 9.55
C PHE A 106 1.66 5.93 9.69
N ALA A 107 1.96 4.65 9.45
CA ALA A 107 3.32 4.13 9.50
C ALA A 107 4.23 4.81 8.47
N TYR A 108 3.73 5.05 7.26
CA TYR A 108 4.43 5.83 6.24
C TYR A 108 4.74 7.25 6.69
N PHE A 109 3.78 7.95 7.30
CA PHE A 109 3.98 9.29 7.83
C PHE A 109 5.12 9.35 8.86
N PHE A 110 5.16 8.40 9.79
CA PHE A 110 6.25 8.31 10.77
C PHE A 110 7.59 7.88 10.14
N HIS A 111 7.57 6.95 9.20
CA HIS A 111 8.76 6.52 8.44
C HIS A 111 9.39 7.68 7.68
N GLU A 112 8.58 8.48 6.97
CA GLU A 112 9.07 9.63 6.23
C GLU A 112 9.57 10.73 7.17
N LYS A 113 8.88 10.98 8.30
CA LYS A 113 9.34 11.92 9.33
C LYS A 113 10.71 11.51 9.87
N ALA A 114 10.90 10.25 10.25
CA ALA A 114 12.17 9.73 10.76
C ALA A 114 13.30 9.85 9.73
N TRP A 115 13.00 9.62 8.45
CA TRP A 115 14.00 9.77 7.39
C TRP A 115 14.31 11.23 7.05
N GLY A 116 13.32 12.11 7.13
CA GLY A 116 13.47 13.56 6.97
C GLY A 116 14.48 14.16 7.96
N PHE A 117 14.45 13.69 9.22
CA PHE A 117 15.45 14.05 10.22
C PHE A 117 16.88 13.62 9.83
N LYS A 118 17.03 12.40 9.27
CA LYS A 118 18.34 11.86 8.86
C LYS A 118 18.96 12.67 7.69
N LYS A 119 18.14 13.12 6.73
CA LYS A 119 18.60 13.95 5.60
C LYS A 119 19.14 15.32 6.03
N LYS A 120 18.56 15.92 7.07
CA LYS A 120 18.98 17.23 7.60
C LYS A 120 20.36 17.14 8.29
N ASN A 121 20.59 16.08 9.06
CA ASN A 121 21.87 15.85 9.75
C ASN A 121 23.02 15.46 8.81
N THR A 122 22.76 14.69 7.74
CA THR A 122 23.79 14.37 6.74
C THR A 122 24.23 15.60 5.95
N LYS A 123 23.31 16.52 5.59
CA LYS A 123 23.68 17.78 4.91
C LYS A 123 24.47 18.72 5.82
N LEU A 124 24.06 18.88 7.09
CA LEU A 124 24.80 19.70 8.06
C LEU A 124 26.22 19.18 8.33
N SER A 125 26.44 17.87 8.33
CA SER A 125 27.78 17.28 8.55
C SER A 125 28.71 17.40 7.34
N ILE A 126 28.18 17.64 6.12
CA ILE A 126 28.97 17.81 4.89
C ILE A 126 29.25 19.29 4.60
N GLU A 127 28.36 20.20 5.03
CA GLU A 127 28.51 21.66 4.89
C GLU A 127 29.29 22.33 6.03
N GLN A 128 29.80 21.57 7.02
CA GLN A 128 30.80 22.08 7.96
C GLN A 128 32.21 21.84 7.38
N PRO A 129 32.82 22.79 6.61
CA PRO A 129 34.25 22.72 6.41
C PRO A 129 34.89 22.80 7.79
N ILE A 130 35.87 21.94 8.02
CA ILE A 130 36.77 21.94 9.18
C ILE A 130 37.20 23.40 9.42
N ARG A 131 36.58 24.06 10.40
CA ARG A 131 37.13 25.29 10.98
C ARG A 131 38.22 24.84 11.93
N ALA A 132 39.42 24.68 11.37
CA ALA A 132 40.67 24.70 12.10
C ALA A 132 41.00 26.15 12.46
#